data_AF-A0A7X5D0Z3-F1
#
_entry.id   AF-A0A7X5D0Z3-F1
#
_cell.length_a   1.000
_cell.length_b   1.000
_cell.length_c   1.000
_cell.angle_alpha   90.00
_cell.angle_beta   90.00
_cell.angle_gamma   90.00
#
_symmetry.space_group_name_H-M   'P 1'
#
loop_
_entity.id
_entity.type
_entity.pdbx_description
1 polymer ?
#
loop_
_entity_poly.entity_id
_entity_poly.type
_entity_poly.pdbx_seq_one_letter_code
_entity_poly.pdbx_strand_id
1 'polypeptide(L)'
;MPIVGASYNNTSNSGPSALNLNNVRSNVNTNIGFLSAYPLGQTGKFKDFSQRKKGKGIYFRSGEAGRIDAAINTVSTELEAGQG
;
A
#
# COMPACT_ATOMS: atom_id res chain seq x y z
N MET A 1 -6.55 4.18 -19.75
CA MET A 1 -6.20 3.78 -18.37
C MET A 1 -5.26 4.82 -17.81
N PRO A 2 -5.49 5.30 -16.57
CA PRO A 2 -4.60 6.28 -15.96
C PRO A 2 -3.30 5.63 -15.48
N ILE A 3 -2.19 6.33 -15.69
CA ILE A 3 -0.87 5.99 -15.14
C ILE A 3 -0.39 7.21 -14.35
N VAL A 4 0.01 6.99 -13.10
CA VAL A 4 0.52 8.04 -12.20
C VAL A 4 2.03 7.91 -12.07
N GLY A 5 2.71 9.04 -11.95
CA GLY A 5 4.18 9.11 -11.92
C GLY A 5 4.77 9.25 -13.31
N ALA A 6 5.92 8.61 -13.54
CA ALA A 6 6.64 8.65 -14.81
C ALA A 6 7.66 7.50 -14.93
N SER A 7 8.37 7.45 -16.05
CA SER A 7 9.47 6.52 -16.31
C SER A 7 10.80 7.24 -16.51
N TYR A 8 11.89 6.49 -16.72
CA TYR A 8 13.26 7.01 -16.76
C TYR A 8 13.53 8.09 -17.84
N ASN A 9 12.68 8.20 -18.87
CA ASN A 9 12.89 9.12 -20.00
C ASN A 9 12.01 10.39 -19.94
N ASN A 10 11.31 10.63 -18.82
CA ASN A 10 10.33 11.71 -18.73
C ASN A 10 10.87 13.02 -18.12
N THR A 11 12.11 13.05 -17.60
CA THR A 11 12.78 14.25 -17.04
C THR A 11 11.85 15.07 -16.13
N SER A 12 11.61 16.34 -16.45
CA SER A 12 10.79 17.28 -15.66
C SER A 12 9.29 17.01 -15.73
N ASN A 13 8.84 16.12 -16.62
CA ASN A 13 7.45 15.67 -16.70
C ASN A 13 7.14 14.54 -15.69
N SER A 14 7.97 14.41 -14.66
CA SER A 14 7.88 13.39 -13.62
C SER A 14 7.50 14.03 -12.29
N GLY A 15 6.81 13.27 -11.43
CA GLY A 15 6.47 13.70 -10.08
C GLY A 15 5.32 12.92 -9.48
N PRO A 16 5.00 13.12 -8.19
CA PRO A 16 3.91 12.42 -7.50
C PRO A 16 2.52 12.78 -8.06
N SER A 17 2.39 13.92 -8.74
CA SER A 17 1.17 14.40 -9.37
C SER A 17 1.14 14.23 -10.91
N ALA A 18 2.18 13.63 -11.50
CA ALA A 18 2.21 13.39 -12.94
C ALA A 18 1.15 12.34 -13.32
N LEU A 19 0.30 12.65 -14.30
CA LEU A 19 -0.82 11.82 -14.72
C LEU A 19 -0.85 11.70 -16.25
N ASN A 20 -0.80 10.47 -16.75
CA ASN A 20 -0.88 10.17 -18.19
C ASN A 20 -2.14 9.37 -18.51
N LEU A 21 -2.97 9.91 -19.41
CA LEU A 21 -4.26 9.34 -19.83
C LEU A 21 -4.25 8.78 -21.27
N ASN A 22 -3.12 8.88 -21.98
CA ASN A 22 -3.03 8.63 -23.42
C ASN A 22 -2.87 7.14 -23.80
N ASN A 23 -3.09 6.22 -22.85
CA ASN A 23 -2.92 4.78 -23.06
C ASN A 23 -4.25 4.04 -23.01
N VAL A 24 -4.52 3.23 -24.04
CA VAL A 24 -5.59 2.23 -24.00
C VAL A 24 -5.27 1.14 -22.96
N ARG A 25 -6.30 0.45 -22.44
CA ARG A 25 -6.14 -0.58 -21.40
C ARG A 25 -5.25 -1.75 -21.80
N SER A 26 -5.25 -2.09 -23.08
CA SER A 26 -4.44 -3.18 -23.64
C SER A 26 -2.99 -2.79 -23.94
N ASN A 27 -2.59 -1.52 -23.71
CA ASN A 27 -1.25 -1.09 -24.03
C ASN A 27 -0.23 -1.70 -23.06
N VAL A 28 0.74 -2.43 -23.60
CA VAL A 28 1.83 -3.05 -22.83
C VAL A 28 3.13 -2.39 -23.25
N ASN A 29 3.85 -1.83 -22.27
CA ASN A 29 5.12 -1.14 -22.51
C ASN A 29 6.09 -1.50 -21.38
N THR A 30 7.38 -1.63 -21.72
CA THR A 30 8.46 -1.94 -20.77
C THR A 30 8.63 -0.87 -19.68
N ASN A 31 8.18 0.35 -19.94
CA ASN A 31 8.29 1.49 -19.04
C ASN A 31 7.06 1.70 -18.15
N ILE A 32 6.07 0.82 -18.21
CA ILE A 32 4.83 0.90 -17.43
C ILE A 32 4.79 -0.29 -16.47
N GLY A 33 4.69 -0.01 -15.17
CA GLY A 33 4.58 -1.02 -14.11
C GLY A 33 3.49 -0.65 -13.09
N PHE A 34 3.37 -1.46 -12.04
CA PHE A 34 2.43 -1.21 -10.94
C PHE A 34 3.16 -1.28 -9.60
N LEU A 35 2.73 -0.41 -8.68
CA LEU A 35 3.14 -0.47 -7.28
C LEU A 35 1.96 -1.00 -6.46
N SER A 36 2.15 -2.14 -5.81
CA SER A 36 1.16 -2.66 -4.86
C SER A 36 1.15 -1.80 -3.60
N ALA A 37 -0.04 -1.42 -3.13
CA ALA A 37 -0.22 -0.78 -1.83
C ALA A 37 -1.14 -1.64 -0.96
N TYR A 38 -0.84 -1.69 0.33
CA TYR A 38 -1.68 -2.34 1.33
C TYR A 38 -2.27 -1.27 2.27
N PRO A 39 -3.59 -1.28 2.51
CA PRO A 39 -4.20 -0.39 3.49
C PRO A 39 -3.80 -0.80 4.91
N LEU A 40 -2.87 -0.07 5.52
CA LEU A 40 -2.53 -0.24 6.93
C LEU A 40 -3.62 0.46 7.77
N GLY A 41 -4.66 -0.26 8.16
CA GLY A 41 -5.76 0.30 8.98
C GLY A 41 -7.14 -0.31 8.76
N GLN A 42 -7.29 -1.31 7.88
CA GLN A 42 -8.56 -2.01 7.73
C GLN A 42 -8.70 -3.09 8.81
N THR A 43 -9.55 -2.86 9.81
CA THR A 43 -10.02 -3.85 10.80
C THR A 43 -10.98 -4.85 10.15
N GLY A 44 -10.54 -5.47 9.06
CA GLY A 44 -11.24 -6.56 8.39
C GLY A 44 -10.49 -7.87 8.66
N LYS A 45 -11.21 -8.95 8.97
CA LYS A 45 -10.62 -10.30 9.01
C LYS A 45 -10.19 -10.68 7.58
N PHE A 46 -8.94 -10.41 7.25
CA PHE A 46 -8.33 -10.80 5.97
C PHE A 46 -8.23 -12.33 5.90
N LYS A 47 -8.96 -12.96 4.98
CA LYS A 47 -8.88 -14.42 4.74
C LYS A 47 -8.11 -14.82 3.48
N ASP A 48 -7.61 -13.85 2.71
CA ASP A 48 -7.15 -14.10 1.33
C ASP A 48 -5.63 -13.95 1.10
N PHE A 49 -4.80 -14.15 2.12
CA PHE A 49 -3.35 -14.23 1.92
C PHE A 49 -2.91 -15.65 1.57
N SER A 50 -3.14 -16.06 0.32
CA SER A 50 -2.30 -17.11 -0.32
C SER A 50 -1.07 -16.48 -0.97
N GLN A 51 -0.30 -15.68 -0.21
CA GLN A 51 1.01 -15.26 -0.69
C GLN A 51 1.95 -16.46 -0.61
N ARG A 52 2.29 -17.03 -1.77
CA ARG A 52 3.24 -18.13 -1.92
C ARG A 52 4.54 -17.75 -1.20
N LYS A 53 4.86 -18.49 -0.14
CA LYS A 53 5.99 -18.32 0.80
C LYS A 53 7.37 -18.55 0.18
N LYS A 54 7.62 -18.08 -1.06
CA LYS A 54 8.88 -18.35 -1.77
C LYS A 54 9.52 -17.04 -2.24
N GLY A 55 10.38 -16.47 -1.38
CA GLY A 55 11.39 -15.48 -1.73
C GLY A 55 11.04 -14.02 -1.40
N LYS A 56 11.85 -13.43 -0.52
CA LYS A 56 12.02 -11.98 -0.24
C LYS A 56 10.76 -11.11 -0.39
N GLY A 57 9.85 -11.20 0.59
CA GLY A 57 8.71 -10.28 0.77
C GLY A 57 8.98 -9.20 1.84
N ILE A 58 8.08 -8.22 1.95
CA ILE A 58 8.13 -7.16 2.98
C ILE A 58 7.91 -7.80 4.35
N TYR A 59 8.92 -7.71 5.22
CA TYR A 59 8.83 -8.14 6.61
C TYR A 59 8.29 -6.98 7.44
N PHE A 60 7.07 -7.11 7.96
CA PHE A 60 6.69 -6.33 9.13
C PHE A 60 7.59 -6.80 10.28
N ARG A 61 8.48 -5.93 10.77
CA ARG A 61 9.31 -6.22 11.94
C ARG A 61 8.36 -6.43 13.12
N SER A 62 8.10 -7.68 13.48
CA SER A 62 7.44 -8.02 14.74
C SER A 62 8.38 -7.64 15.88
N GLY A 63 8.29 -6.41 16.37
CA GLY A 63 8.74 -6.12 17.72
C GLY A 63 7.76 -6.81 18.65
N GLU A 64 8.20 -7.91 19.27
CA GLU A 64 7.58 -8.66 20.37
C GLU A 64 6.06 -8.88 20.22
N ALA A 65 5.67 -10.13 19.97
CA ALA A 65 4.33 -10.57 19.52
C ALA A 65 3.10 -10.00 20.28
N GLY A 66 3.27 -9.35 21.43
CA GLY A 66 2.20 -8.67 22.17
C GLY A 66 2.09 -7.15 21.96
N ARG A 67 3.07 -6.45 21.34
CA ARG A 67 3.04 -4.97 21.26
C ARG A 67 2.05 -4.45 20.21
N ILE A 68 1.81 -5.19 19.14
CA ILE A 68 0.88 -4.79 18.08
C ILE A 68 -0.58 -4.91 18.57
N ASP A 69 -0.91 -6.02 19.23
CA ASP A 69 -2.23 -6.22 19.85
C ASP A 69 -2.50 -5.19 20.95
N ALA A 70 -1.49 -4.87 21.76
CA ALA A 70 -1.60 -3.81 22.77
C ALA A 70 -1.82 -2.42 22.16
N ALA A 71 -1.06 -2.06 21.11
CA ALA A 71 -1.20 -0.75 20.45
C ALA A 71 -2.57 -0.56 19.78
N ILE A 72 -3.16 -1.62 19.22
CA ILE A 72 -4.51 -1.56 18.64
C ILE A 72 -5.56 -1.36 19.74
N ASN A 73 -5.42 -2.03 20.89
CA ASN A 73 -6.37 -1.91 22.00
C ASN A 73 -6.25 -0.56 22.73
N THR A 74 -5.04 -0.03 22.94
CA THR A 74 -4.82 1.27 23.59
C THR A 74 -5.40 2.43 22.77
N VAL A 75 -5.21 2.44 21.44
CA VAL A 75 -5.80 3.46 20.56
C VAL A 75 -7.34 3.40 20.55
N SER A 76 -7.91 2.20 20.70
CA SER A 76 -9.37 2.03 20.77
C SER A 76 -9.96 2.58 22.08
N THR A 77 -9.22 2.51 23.19
CA THR A 77 -9.68 3.03 24.50
C THR A 77 -9.51 4.55 24.66
N GLU A 78 -8.62 5.18 23.90
CA GLU A 78 -8.46 6.65 23.93
C GLU A 78 -9.51 7.40 23.08
N LEU A 79 -10.22 6.71 22.19
CA LEU A 79 -11.33 7.28 21.42
C LEU A 79 -12.68 7.25 22.18
N GLU A 80 -12.82 6.38 23.19
CA GLU A 80 -14.05 6.25 24.00
C GLU A 80 -14.04 7.14 25.26
N ALA A 81 -12.89 7.70 25.65
CA ALA A 81 -12.78 8.56 26.85
C ALA A 81 -13.00 10.06 26.55
N GLY A 82 -13.44 10.43 25.34
CA GLY A 82 -13.55 11.80 24.87
C GLY A 82 -14.96 12.30 24.52
N GLN A 83 -16.02 11.56 24.86
CA GLN A 83 -17.41 12.00 24.69
C GLN A 83 -18.23 11.62 25.93
N GLY A 84 -18.37 12.56 26.87
CA GLY A 84 -19.20 12.42 28.06
C GLY A 84 -18.71 13.26 29.22
#